data_AF-A0A9N9K488-F1
#
_entry.id   AF-A0A9N9K488-F1
#
_cell.length_a   1.000
_cell.length_b   1.000
_cell.length_c   1.000
_cell.angle_alpha   90.00
_cell.angle_beta   90.00
_cell.angle_gamma   90.00
#
_symmetry.space_group_name_H-M   'P 1'
#
loop_
_entity.id
_entity.type
_entity.pdbx_description
1 polymer ?
#
loop_
_entity_poly.entity_id
_entity_poly.type
_entity_poly.pdbx_seq_one_letter_code
_entity_poly.pdbx_strand_id
1 'polypeptide(L)'
;ETFEAWLVCTGGKPITGDLELREFSRNERLTAHGGIAAILARSNNESLKNPLDLTNPPNLNGKEYAYIPCSGTGLNVHINGNFSLSKDRMIILHNNVDGKWNKYIYFKVLPPLHVKLLCEIARINHEHFKDSNIKPENFGSCITKNFWPFGKVKQGNLYYDYALNVLQNLGESKVFWTEAKGGNFVSLNDAYFSEENDPIIADILAEYGNSTVKVDKTILNRFKEGTIKYKPISPAVVYESLHTNNNILQSVSQKNRLILLKFVLRDEKLYSQLIGLQLVPLKDCSFGKFGQRTYYMENKKDQDLFPKSGPSRFICDLDDELNRVFESDNFSRITNIKKLGPAGVLDLLAEELPKEQEICLNLSSQDIPNLEWLDKILEKMEWGSRLNDKLSEYPLFPVKILSTGKVKLVRINPSNPLLVYPENPDEILVHTLEKMGICFTKIKLNNKNTKSEFWTKRVIKWDYTNAFESIKRKQESQNITM
;
A
#
# COMPACT_ATOMS: atom_id res chain seq x y z
N GLU A 1 -46.93 27.46 -12.78
CA GLU A 1 -47.10 26.02 -13.10
C GLU A 1 -45.87 25.25 -12.62
N THR A 2 -46.04 23.99 -12.22
CA THR A 2 -44.90 23.14 -11.80
C THR A 2 -44.64 22.10 -12.89
N PHE A 3 -43.41 22.04 -13.37
CA PHE A 3 -42.96 21.07 -14.36
C PHE A 3 -42.16 19.98 -13.66
N GLU A 4 -42.49 18.72 -13.89
CA GLU A 4 -41.80 17.56 -13.33
C GLU A 4 -41.41 16.58 -14.44
N ALA A 5 -40.19 16.06 -14.37
CA ALA A 5 -39.76 14.94 -15.19
C ALA A 5 -39.76 13.67 -14.35
N TRP A 6 -40.47 12.66 -14.82
CA TRP A 6 -40.57 11.36 -14.16
C TRP A 6 -39.97 10.28 -15.04
N LEU A 7 -39.20 9.39 -14.43
CA LEU A 7 -38.78 8.15 -15.05
C LEU A 7 -39.62 7.01 -14.48
N VAL A 8 -40.25 6.25 -15.37
CA VAL A 8 -41.14 5.14 -14.99
C VAL A 8 -40.67 3.87 -15.69
N CYS A 9 -40.33 2.86 -14.89
CA CYS A 9 -40.00 1.51 -15.36
C CYS A 9 -41.15 0.56 -15.01
N THR A 10 -41.86 0.07 -16.02
CA THR A 10 -42.92 -0.93 -15.86
C THR A 10 -42.49 -2.28 -16.43
N GLY A 11 -43.14 -3.33 -15.97
CA GLY A 11 -42.97 -4.67 -16.52
C GLY A 11 -43.69 -5.72 -15.70
N GLY A 12 -43.57 -6.96 -16.15
CA GLY A 12 -44.16 -8.11 -15.48
C GLY A 12 -43.31 -9.35 -15.67
N LYS A 13 -43.60 -10.36 -14.85
CA LYS A 13 -42.88 -11.63 -14.89
C LYS A 13 -43.88 -12.80 -14.87
N PRO A 14 -43.77 -13.78 -15.78
CA PRO A 14 -44.61 -14.97 -15.69
C PRO A 14 -44.34 -15.69 -14.38
N ILE A 15 -45.41 -16.23 -13.77
CA ILE A 15 -45.31 -16.97 -12.51
C ILE A 15 -44.65 -18.31 -12.81
N THR A 16 -43.50 -18.55 -12.18
CA THR A 16 -42.70 -19.76 -12.39
C THR A 16 -42.62 -20.56 -11.10
N GLY A 17 -42.80 -21.89 -11.20
CA GLY A 17 -42.57 -22.84 -10.09
C GLY A 17 -43.66 -22.95 -9.02
N ASP A 18 -44.51 -21.93 -8.82
CA ASP A 18 -45.53 -21.94 -7.78
C ASP A 18 -46.94 -22.19 -8.36
N LEU A 19 -47.49 -23.38 -8.11
CA LEU A 19 -48.82 -23.81 -8.56
C LEU A 19 -49.95 -22.99 -7.93
N GLU A 20 -49.83 -22.67 -6.64
CA GLU A 20 -50.83 -21.94 -5.86
C GLU A 20 -50.94 -20.49 -6.35
N LEU A 21 -49.81 -19.84 -6.63
CA LEU A 21 -49.79 -18.50 -7.23
C LEU A 21 -50.34 -18.47 -8.67
N ARG A 22 -50.13 -19.55 -9.44
CA ARG A 22 -50.68 -19.67 -10.81
C ARG A 22 -52.19 -19.83 -10.80
N GLU A 23 -52.71 -20.66 -9.91
CA GLU A 23 -54.16 -20.82 -9.73
C GLU A 23 -54.80 -19.53 -9.24
N PHE A 24 -54.20 -18.87 -8.25
CA PHE A 24 -54.65 -17.57 -7.76
C PHE A 24 -54.70 -16.52 -8.88
N SER A 25 -53.62 -16.38 -9.65
CA SER A 25 -53.55 -15.46 -10.79
C SER A 25 -54.66 -15.69 -11.82
N ARG A 26 -55.00 -16.96 -12.10
CA ARG A 26 -56.08 -17.31 -13.04
C ARG A 26 -57.46 -17.00 -12.46
N ASN A 27 -57.69 -17.34 -11.19
CA ASN A 27 -58.97 -17.16 -10.51
C ASN A 27 -59.29 -15.67 -10.33
N GLU A 28 -58.32 -14.88 -9.86
CA GLU A 28 -58.47 -13.44 -9.65
C GLU A 28 -58.25 -12.62 -10.93
N ARG A 29 -57.89 -13.27 -12.05
CA ARG A 29 -57.56 -12.64 -13.34
C ARG A 29 -56.48 -11.55 -13.21
N LEU A 30 -55.56 -11.74 -12.28
CA LEU A 30 -54.44 -10.84 -12.03
C LEU A 30 -53.20 -11.32 -12.77
N THR A 31 -52.46 -10.38 -13.34
CA THR A 31 -51.13 -10.65 -13.90
C THR A 31 -50.07 -10.03 -13.00
N ALA A 32 -48.94 -10.72 -12.85
CA ALA A 32 -47.83 -10.24 -12.04
C ALA A 32 -47.08 -9.13 -12.78
N HIS A 33 -47.62 -7.91 -12.68
CA HIS A 33 -47.10 -6.68 -13.25
C HIS A 33 -46.94 -5.61 -12.17
N GLY A 34 -46.01 -4.70 -12.41
CA GLY A 34 -45.77 -3.56 -11.55
C GLY A 34 -44.97 -2.46 -12.24
N GLY A 35 -44.62 -1.44 -11.48
CA GLY A 35 -43.82 -0.32 -11.94
C GLY A 35 -43.10 0.38 -10.81
N ILE A 36 -41.95 0.97 -11.15
CA ILE A 36 -41.18 1.85 -10.27
C ILE A 36 -41.10 3.22 -10.93
N ALA A 37 -41.36 4.27 -10.17
CA ALA A 37 -41.26 5.64 -10.66
C ALA A 37 -40.38 6.51 -9.75
N ALA A 38 -39.51 7.30 -10.36
CA ALA A 38 -38.69 8.30 -9.69
C ALA A 38 -38.87 9.66 -10.35
N ILE A 39 -38.82 10.71 -9.54
CA ILE A 39 -38.78 12.09 -10.03
C ILE A 39 -37.32 12.46 -10.32
N LEU A 40 -37.05 12.86 -11.56
CA LEU A 40 -35.72 13.24 -12.02
C LEU A 40 -35.44 14.72 -11.80
N ALA A 41 -36.40 15.58 -12.09
CA ALA A 41 -36.28 17.03 -11.97
C ALA A 41 -37.63 17.69 -11.69
N ARG A 42 -37.60 18.86 -11.04
CA ARG A 42 -38.77 19.73 -10.81
C ARG A 42 -38.37 21.19 -10.99
N SER A 43 -39.19 21.94 -11.71
CA SER A 43 -39.06 23.39 -11.86
C SER A 43 -40.39 24.08 -11.61
N ASN A 44 -40.35 25.25 -10.97
CA ASN A 44 -41.51 26.10 -10.80
C ASN A 44 -41.44 27.25 -11.80
N ASN A 45 -42.51 27.43 -12.56
CA ASN A 45 -42.73 28.53 -13.50
C ASN A 45 -41.79 28.58 -14.72
N GLU A 46 -40.84 27.65 -14.86
CA GLU A 46 -39.96 27.51 -16.02
C GLU A 46 -39.97 26.07 -16.56
N SER A 47 -39.92 25.91 -17.88
CA SER A 47 -39.79 24.61 -18.53
C SER A 47 -38.47 23.93 -18.15
N LEU A 48 -38.49 22.61 -18.03
CA LEU A 48 -37.27 21.84 -17.74
C LEU A 48 -36.27 21.94 -18.90
N LYS A 49 -35.01 22.16 -18.56
CA LYS A 49 -33.91 22.21 -19.54
C LYS A 49 -33.56 20.80 -20.00
N ASN A 50 -33.24 20.67 -21.28
CA ASN A 50 -32.63 19.46 -21.84
C ASN A 50 -31.15 19.73 -22.13
N PRO A 51 -30.24 18.83 -21.72
CA PRO A 51 -30.54 17.57 -21.05
C PRO A 51 -30.84 17.78 -19.54
N LEU A 52 -31.64 16.91 -18.89
CA LEU A 52 -32.09 17.05 -17.48
C LEU A 52 -30.98 16.99 -16.42
N ASP A 53 -30.70 18.07 -15.69
CA ASP A 53 -29.74 18.05 -14.57
C ASP A 53 -30.22 17.14 -13.42
N LEU A 54 -29.53 16.02 -13.20
CA LEU A 54 -29.83 15.05 -12.14
C LEU A 54 -28.95 15.22 -10.91
N THR A 55 -28.11 16.25 -10.81
CA THR A 55 -27.18 16.41 -9.68
C THR A 55 -27.90 16.65 -8.35
N ASN A 56 -29.08 17.27 -8.40
CA ASN A 56 -29.90 17.56 -7.21
C ASN A 56 -31.39 17.29 -7.48
N PRO A 57 -31.80 16.02 -7.58
CA PRO A 57 -33.18 15.66 -7.88
C PRO A 57 -34.10 16.03 -6.69
N PRO A 58 -35.40 16.26 -6.94
CA PRO A 58 -36.34 16.59 -5.88
C PRO A 58 -36.46 15.47 -4.85
N ASN A 59 -36.53 15.83 -3.57
CA ASN A 59 -36.81 14.86 -2.51
C ASN A 59 -38.17 14.19 -2.72
N LEU A 60 -38.16 12.87 -2.88
CA LEU A 60 -39.36 12.05 -3.02
C LEU A 60 -39.56 11.22 -1.76
N ASN A 61 -40.74 11.33 -1.15
CA ASN A 61 -41.20 10.35 -0.17
C ASN A 61 -41.99 9.28 -0.91
N GLY A 62 -41.43 8.07 -0.97
CA GLY A 62 -41.99 6.93 -1.68
C GLY A 62 -43.40 6.62 -1.22
N LYS A 63 -44.26 6.32 -2.19
CA LYS A 63 -45.64 5.91 -2.00
C LYS A 63 -45.86 4.62 -2.76
N GLU A 64 -46.78 3.85 -2.25
CA GLU A 64 -47.29 2.67 -2.91
C GLU A 64 -48.59 2.97 -3.63
N TYR A 65 -48.76 2.35 -4.79
CA TYR A 65 -49.93 2.46 -5.63
C TYR A 65 -50.47 1.07 -6.00
N ALA A 66 -51.78 0.96 -5.93
CA ALA A 66 -52.56 -0.16 -6.44
C ALA A 66 -53.84 0.41 -7.07
N TYR A 67 -53.72 0.95 -8.28
CA TYR A 67 -54.75 1.78 -8.96
C TYR A 67 -55.05 3.13 -8.28
N ILE A 68 -54.92 3.22 -6.95
CA ILE A 68 -55.01 4.43 -6.13
C ILE A 68 -53.77 4.55 -5.21
N PRO A 69 -53.45 5.75 -4.70
CA PRO A 69 -52.38 5.92 -3.71
C PRO A 69 -52.75 5.22 -2.39
N CYS A 70 -51.86 4.38 -1.87
CA CYS A 70 -52.07 3.63 -0.63
C CYS A 70 -51.31 4.28 0.54
N SER A 71 -50.09 3.81 0.83
CA SER A 71 -49.30 4.22 1.99
C SER A 71 -47.92 4.77 1.62
N GLY A 72 -47.32 5.52 2.55
CA GLY A 72 -45.92 5.90 2.45
C GLY A 72 -45.01 4.69 2.67
N THR A 73 -44.03 4.50 1.80
CA THR A 73 -43.07 3.37 1.87
C THR A 73 -41.76 3.77 2.53
N GLY A 74 -41.44 5.07 2.55
CA GLY A 74 -40.14 5.57 3.00
C GLY A 74 -39.00 5.32 2.00
N LEU A 75 -39.28 4.74 0.83
CA LEU A 75 -38.34 4.62 -0.27
C LEU A 75 -38.13 5.98 -0.97
N ASN A 76 -37.08 6.11 -1.77
CA ASN A 76 -36.89 7.29 -2.62
C ASN A 76 -37.59 7.15 -3.99
N VAL A 77 -38.42 6.13 -4.15
CA VAL A 77 -39.16 5.83 -5.38
C VAL A 77 -40.62 5.52 -5.04
N HIS A 78 -41.50 5.75 -6.00
CA HIS A 78 -42.85 5.21 -5.99
C HIS A 78 -42.85 3.78 -6.49
N ILE A 79 -43.67 2.95 -5.87
CA ILE A 79 -43.87 1.55 -6.27
C ILE A 79 -45.34 1.35 -6.64
N ASN A 80 -45.57 0.61 -7.72
CA ASN A 80 -46.90 0.23 -8.18
C ASN A 80 -46.92 -1.26 -8.47
N GLY A 81 -48.02 -1.93 -8.14
CA GLY A 81 -48.18 -3.34 -8.40
C GLY A 81 -49.64 -3.72 -8.55
N ASN A 82 -49.89 -4.80 -9.29
CA ASN A 82 -51.19 -5.47 -9.31
C ASN A 82 -51.41 -6.25 -8.00
N PHE A 83 -51.39 -5.54 -6.88
CA PHE A 83 -51.53 -6.13 -5.55
C PHE A 83 -52.95 -6.65 -5.32
N SER A 84 -53.06 -7.74 -4.57
CA SER A 84 -54.33 -8.16 -3.99
C SER A 84 -54.68 -7.24 -2.83
N LEU A 85 -55.91 -6.72 -2.86
CA LEU A 85 -56.42 -5.73 -1.93
C LEU A 85 -57.59 -6.29 -1.13
N SER A 86 -57.85 -5.70 0.03
CA SER A 86 -59.07 -5.92 0.80
C SER A 86 -60.32 -5.58 -0.02
N LYS A 87 -61.50 -6.05 0.42
CA LYS A 87 -62.76 -5.84 -0.31
C LYS A 87 -63.11 -4.36 -0.54
N ASP A 88 -62.75 -3.51 0.41
CA ASP A 88 -62.87 -2.04 0.33
C ASP A 88 -61.74 -1.39 -0.50
N ARG A 89 -60.77 -2.18 -0.97
CA ARG A 89 -59.63 -1.80 -1.81
C ARG A 89 -58.68 -0.77 -1.18
N MET A 90 -58.72 -0.66 0.15
CA MET A 90 -57.91 0.31 0.89
C MET A 90 -56.64 -0.29 1.50
N ILE A 91 -56.57 -1.62 1.64
CA ILE A 91 -55.49 -2.31 2.35
C ILE A 91 -54.91 -3.41 1.48
N ILE A 92 -53.57 -3.44 1.37
CA ILE A 92 -52.84 -4.54 0.73
C ILE A 92 -52.86 -5.75 1.65
N LEU A 93 -53.29 -6.89 1.12
CA LEU A 93 -53.44 -8.10 1.92
C LEU A 93 -52.08 -8.78 2.15
N HIS A 94 -51.80 -9.17 3.40
CA HIS A 94 -50.54 -9.80 3.80
C HIS A 94 -50.68 -11.26 4.26
N ASN A 95 -51.90 -11.80 4.30
CA ASN A 95 -52.21 -13.14 4.80
C ASN A 95 -52.57 -14.11 3.67
N ASN A 96 -52.42 -15.42 3.92
CA ASN A 96 -52.83 -16.50 3.01
C ASN A 96 -52.20 -16.36 1.60
N VAL A 97 -52.96 -16.75 0.56
CA VAL A 97 -52.51 -16.74 -0.84
C VAL A 97 -52.31 -15.30 -1.34
N ASP A 98 -53.16 -14.36 -0.92
CA ASP A 98 -53.03 -12.94 -1.26
C ASP A 98 -51.71 -12.34 -0.77
N GLY A 99 -51.30 -12.69 0.46
CA GLY A 99 -50.00 -12.31 1.00
C GLY A 99 -48.84 -12.91 0.22
N LYS A 100 -48.95 -14.16 -0.24
CA LYS A 100 -47.95 -14.78 -1.11
C LYS A 100 -47.87 -14.06 -2.46
N TRP A 101 -49.02 -13.70 -3.05
CA TRP A 101 -49.09 -12.94 -4.31
C TRP A 101 -48.41 -11.58 -4.20
N ASN A 102 -48.74 -10.82 -3.16
CA ASN A 102 -48.15 -9.49 -2.95
C ASN A 102 -46.63 -9.59 -2.70
N LYS A 103 -46.18 -10.56 -1.88
CA LYS A 103 -44.74 -10.83 -1.69
C LYS A 103 -44.05 -11.23 -3.00
N TYR A 104 -44.71 -11.98 -3.88
CA TYR A 104 -44.16 -12.30 -5.20
C TYR A 104 -43.93 -11.03 -6.03
N ILE A 105 -44.88 -10.09 -6.04
CA ILE A 105 -44.71 -8.80 -6.72
C ILE A 105 -43.52 -8.04 -6.12
N TYR A 106 -43.50 -7.86 -4.79
CA TYR A 106 -42.42 -7.13 -4.11
C TYR A 106 -41.04 -7.73 -4.37
N PHE A 107 -40.88 -9.05 -4.31
CA PHE A 107 -39.55 -9.67 -4.29
C PHE A 107 -39.11 -10.25 -5.63
N LYS A 108 -40.02 -10.44 -6.59
CA LYS A 108 -39.69 -11.05 -7.90
C LYS A 108 -40.02 -10.20 -9.11
N VAL A 109 -40.96 -9.25 -9.00
CA VAL A 109 -41.37 -8.39 -10.12
C VAL A 109 -40.72 -7.01 -10.01
N LEU A 110 -40.88 -6.35 -8.87
CA LEU A 110 -40.40 -4.97 -8.65
C LEU A 110 -38.87 -4.81 -8.62
N PRO A 111 -38.07 -5.73 -8.04
CA PRO A 111 -36.65 -5.48 -7.88
C PRO A 111 -35.88 -5.34 -9.21
N PRO A 112 -36.10 -6.20 -10.23
CA PRO A 112 -35.51 -6.00 -11.55
C PRO A 112 -35.91 -4.67 -12.22
N LEU A 113 -37.14 -4.20 -11.99
CA LEU A 113 -37.61 -2.91 -12.52
C LEU A 113 -36.89 -1.73 -11.84
N HIS A 114 -36.61 -1.86 -10.55
CA HIS A 114 -35.80 -0.86 -9.83
C HIS A 114 -34.37 -0.85 -10.37
N VAL A 115 -33.75 -2.01 -10.59
CA VAL A 115 -32.41 -2.06 -11.20
C VAL A 115 -32.42 -1.43 -12.59
N LYS A 116 -33.44 -1.70 -13.41
CA LYS A 116 -33.62 -1.07 -14.73
C LYS A 116 -33.73 0.45 -14.62
N LEU A 117 -34.46 0.96 -13.64
CA LEU A 117 -34.56 2.39 -13.35
C LEU A 117 -33.18 2.98 -13.06
N LEU A 118 -32.38 2.34 -12.21
CA LEU A 118 -31.04 2.82 -11.87
C LEU A 118 -30.11 2.81 -13.09
N CYS A 119 -30.17 1.79 -13.94
CA CYS A 119 -29.42 1.75 -15.21
C CYS A 119 -29.80 2.89 -16.15
N GLU A 120 -31.09 3.20 -16.25
CA GLU A 120 -31.55 4.26 -17.13
C GLU A 120 -31.14 5.64 -16.61
N ILE A 121 -31.16 5.84 -15.28
CA ILE A 121 -30.59 7.04 -14.64
C ILE A 121 -29.08 7.13 -14.89
N ALA A 122 -28.35 6.01 -14.81
CA ALA A 122 -26.93 5.96 -15.14
C ALA A 122 -26.68 6.34 -16.62
N ARG A 123 -27.51 5.85 -17.55
CA ARG A 123 -27.44 6.19 -18.97
C ARG A 123 -27.65 7.69 -19.19
N ILE A 124 -28.69 8.28 -18.60
CA ILE A 124 -28.97 9.73 -18.70
C ILE A 124 -27.78 10.53 -18.14
N ASN A 125 -27.30 10.19 -16.94
CA ASN A 125 -26.14 10.83 -16.32
C ASN A 125 -24.87 10.75 -17.20
N HIS A 126 -24.66 9.63 -17.90
CA HIS A 126 -23.52 9.47 -18.79
C HIS A 126 -23.61 10.35 -20.04
N GLU A 127 -24.81 10.55 -20.59
CA GLU A 127 -25.03 11.48 -21.72
C GLU A 127 -24.72 12.91 -21.30
N HIS A 128 -25.21 13.34 -20.13
CA HIS A 128 -24.85 14.63 -19.55
C HIS A 128 -23.36 14.84 -19.37
N PHE A 129 -22.65 13.82 -18.89
CA PHE A 129 -21.21 13.92 -18.68
C PHE A 129 -20.45 14.25 -19.97
N LYS A 130 -20.89 13.71 -21.12
CA LYS A 130 -20.26 14.00 -22.42
C LYS A 130 -20.53 15.44 -22.89
N ASP A 131 -21.69 15.97 -22.54
CA ASP A 131 -22.18 17.25 -23.06
C ASP A 131 -21.92 18.45 -22.11
N SER A 132 -21.48 18.22 -20.87
CA SER A 132 -21.42 19.26 -19.83
C SER A 132 -20.12 19.28 -19.02
N ASN A 133 -19.75 20.44 -18.47
CA ASN A 133 -18.62 20.63 -17.55
C ASN A 133 -18.91 20.12 -16.11
N ILE A 134 -19.89 19.24 -15.91
CA ILE A 134 -20.22 18.72 -14.57
C ILE A 134 -19.07 17.83 -14.09
N LYS A 135 -18.63 18.05 -12.84
CA LYS A 135 -17.52 17.29 -12.27
C LYS A 135 -17.89 15.79 -12.11
N PRO A 136 -16.99 14.86 -12.50
CA PRO A 136 -17.16 13.41 -12.36
C PRO A 136 -17.62 12.94 -10.99
N GLU A 137 -17.17 13.61 -9.93
CA GLU A 137 -17.46 13.30 -8.52
C GLU A 137 -18.95 13.33 -8.16
N ASN A 138 -19.77 14.07 -8.92
CA ASN A 138 -21.20 14.21 -8.63
C ASN A 138 -22.06 13.05 -9.17
N PHE A 139 -21.58 12.32 -10.17
CA PHE A 139 -22.40 11.32 -10.89
C PHE A 139 -22.58 10.01 -10.10
N GLY A 140 -21.49 9.44 -9.56
CA GLY A 140 -21.57 8.22 -8.75
C GLY A 140 -22.37 8.42 -7.45
N SER A 141 -22.24 9.62 -6.88
CA SER A 141 -22.96 10.05 -5.69
C SER A 141 -24.47 10.22 -5.94
N CYS A 142 -24.88 10.67 -7.13
CA CYS A 142 -26.29 10.92 -7.43
C CYS A 142 -27.16 9.66 -7.29
N ILE A 143 -26.78 8.56 -7.94
CA ILE A 143 -27.57 7.32 -7.92
C ILE A 143 -27.65 6.76 -6.50
N THR A 144 -26.48 6.68 -5.85
CA THR A 144 -26.34 6.06 -4.53
C THR A 144 -26.93 6.88 -3.39
N LYS A 145 -27.05 8.20 -3.53
CA LYS A 145 -27.71 9.07 -2.54
C LYS A 145 -29.21 9.21 -2.78
N ASN A 146 -29.61 9.41 -4.04
CA ASN A 146 -30.96 9.86 -4.35
C ASN A 146 -31.89 8.72 -4.76
N PHE A 147 -31.41 7.72 -5.48
CA PHE A 147 -32.26 6.68 -6.08
C PHE A 147 -32.04 5.29 -5.47
N TRP A 148 -31.09 5.16 -4.54
CA TRP A 148 -30.76 3.89 -3.90
C TRP A 148 -31.94 3.28 -3.14
N PRO A 149 -32.12 1.94 -3.14
CA PRO A 149 -33.40 1.33 -2.79
C PRO A 149 -33.77 1.32 -1.30
N PHE A 150 -33.07 2.07 -0.44
CA PHE A 150 -33.28 2.05 1.01
C PHE A 150 -33.97 3.30 1.55
N GLY A 151 -33.83 4.48 0.91
CA GLY A 151 -34.40 5.74 1.40
C GLY A 151 -34.29 5.92 2.93
N LYS A 152 -35.44 6.10 3.59
CA LYS A 152 -35.61 6.22 5.05
C LYS A 152 -36.11 4.92 5.71
N VAL A 153 -36.06 3.79 5.00
CA VAL A 153 -36.57 2.51 5.48
C VAL A 153 -35.66 1.92 6.56
N LYS A 154 -36.28 1.35 7.61
CA LYS A 154 -35.59 0.72 8.75
C LYS A 154 -35.61 -0.80 8.62
N GLN A 155 -34.60 -1.45 9.19
CA GLN A 155 -34.48 -2.90 9.25
C GLN A 155 -35.72 -3.54 9.92
N GLY A 156 -36.13 -4.72 9.42
CA GLY A 156 -37.34 -5.43 9.87
C GLY A 156 -38.63 -5.00 9.18
N ASN A 157 -38.57 -4.03 8.25
CA ASN A 157 -39.70 -3.62 7.41
C ASN A 157 -39.69 -4.39 6.06
N LEU A 158 -40.86 -4.72 5.53
CA LEU A 158 -41.06 -5.29 4.18
C LEU A 158 -40.27 -4.54 3.09
N TYR A 159 -40.25 -3.21 3.13
CA TYR A 159 -39.53 -2.40 2.15
C TYR A 159 -38.01 -2.50 2.30
N TYR A 160 -37.52 -2.90 3.48
CA TYR A 160 -36.09 -3.15 3.72
C TYR A 160 -35.68 -4.44 3.02
N ASP A 161 -36.50 -5.49 3.16
CA ASP A 161 -36.29 -6.77 2.48
C ASP A 161 -36.41 -6.60 0.95
N TYR A 162 -37.34 -5.74 0.51
CA TYR A 162 -37.44 -5.33 -0.90
C TYR A 162 -36.13 -4.69 -1.37
N ALA A 163 -35.58 -3.74 -0.60
CA ALA A 163 -34.32 -3.08 -0.92
C ALA A 163 -33.16 -4.05 -1.06
N LEU A 164 -33.06 -5.04 -0.16
CA LEU A 164 -32.06 -6.11 -0.24
C LEU A 164 -32.25 -6.96 -1.51
N ASN A 165 -33.49 -7.28 -1.89
CA ASN A 165 -33.77 -7.98 -3.14
C ASN A 165 -33.37 -7.14 -4.38
N VAL A 166 -33.49 -5.81 -4.33
CA VAL A 166 -32.98 -4.94 -5.41
C VAL A 166 -31.47 -5.11 -5.55
N LEU A 167 -30.73 -5.11 -4.44
CA LEU A 167 -29.27 -5.30 -4.46
C LEU A 167 -28.88 -6.67 -5.05
N GLN A 168 -29.63 -7.73 -4.73
CA GLN A 168 -29.40 -9.07 -5.28
C GLN A 168 -29.58 -9.14 -6.80
N ASN A 169 -30.35 -8.22 -7.38
CA ASN A 169 -30.58 -8.16 -8.83
C ASN A 169 -29.58 -7.23 -9.56
N LEU A 170 -28.60 -6.63 -8.86
CA LEU A 170 -27.64 -5.72 -9.49
C LEU A 170 -26.75 -6.42 -10.51
N GLY A 171 -26.26 -7.64 -10.25
CA GLY A 171 -25.49 -8.47 -11.19
C GLY A 171 -24.57 -7.69 -12.15
N GLU A 172 -24.85 -7.81 -13.45
CA GLU A 172 -24.12 -7.17 -14.57
C GLU A 172 -24.61 -5.74 -14.90
N SER A 173 -25.55 -5.20 -14.13
CA SER A 173 -26.13 -3.89 -14.38
C SER A 173 -25.11 -2.79 -14.11
N LYS A 174 -24.91 -1.90 -15.10
CA LYS A 174 -23.95 -0.78 -15.03
C LYS A 174 -24.56 0.37 -14.25
N VAL A 175 -24.21 0.46 -12.97
CA VAL A 175 -24.82 1.42 -12.03
C VAL A 175 -23.79 2.20 -11.22
N PHE A 176 -22.56 1.71 -11.15
CA PHE A 176 -21.51 2.31 -10.34
C PHE A 176 -20.59 3.16 -11.20
N TRP A 177 -20.32 4.38 -10.77
CA TRP A 177 -19.42 5.26 -11.49
C TRP A 177 -17.96 4.95 -11.15
N THR A 178 -17.12 4.84 -12.18
CA THR A 178 -15.67 4.83 -12.06
C THR A 178 -15.08 5.96 -12.90
N GLU A 179 -14.01 6.59 -12.40
CA GLU A 179 -13.27 7.63 -13.13
C GLU A 179 -12.27 7.03 -14.14
N ALA A 180 -12.13 5.70 -14.14
CA ALA A 180 -11.21 5.00 -15.02
C ALA A 180 -11.53 5.24 -16.50
N LYS A 181 -10.49 5.35 -17.33
CA LYS A 181 -10.58 5.53 -18.79
C LYS A 181 -11.47 6.71 -19.20
N GLY A 182 -11.46 7.80 -18.43
CA GLY A 182 -12.22 9.01 -18.72
C GLY A 182 -13.66 9.01 -18.22
N GLY A 183 -14.04 8.06 -17.37
CA GLY A 183 -15.35 8.06 -16.71
C GLY A 183 -16.37 7.15 -17.38
N ASN A 184 -16.87 6.16 -16.65
CA ASN A 184 -17.94 5.27 -17.13
C ASN A 184 -18.74 4.63 -15.98
N PHE A 185 -19.93 4.12 -16.31
CA PHE A 185 -20.68 3.25 -15.41
C PHE A 185 -20.29 1.79 -15.62
N VAL A 186 -19.98 1.10 -14.52
CA VAL A 186 -19.56 -0.29 -14.44
C VAL A 186 -20.51 -1.12 -13.58
N SER A 187 -20.46 -2.44 -13.80
CA SER A 187 -21.26 -3.39 -13.04
C SER A 187 -20.65 -3.65 -11.65
N LEU A 188 -21.43 -4.29 -10.78
CA LEU A 188 -20.94 -4.78 -9.48
C LEU A 188 -19.79 -5.79 -9.65
N ASN A 189 -19.85 -6.61 -10.70
CA ASN A 189 -18.90 -7.68 -10.95
C ASN A 189 -17.57 -7.20 -11.55
N ASP A 190 -17.60 -6.09 -12.29
CA ASP A 190 -16.44 -5.51 -12.94
C ASP A 190 -15.69 -4.49 -12.07
N ALA A 191 -16.31 -4.04 -10.98
CA ALA A 191 -15.80 -2.97 -10.14
C ALA A 191 -14.99 -3.46 -8.93
N TYR A 192 -13.99 -2.67 -8.54
CA TYR A 192 -13.30 -2.79 -7.25
C TYR A 192 -13.74 -1.67 -6.30
N PHE A 193 -14.26 -2.03 -5.14
CA PHE A 193 -14.87 -1.10 -4.19
C PHE A 193 -13.88 -0.66 -3.11
N SER A 194 -13.79 0.64 -2.88
CA SER A 194 -13.01 1.21 -1.77
C SER A 194 -13.75 1.02 -0.44
N GLU A 195 -13.30 0.09 0.41
CA GLU A 195 -13.92 -0.15 1.72
C GLU A 195 -13.38 0.74 2.84
N GLU A 196 -12.08 1.02 2.78
CA GLU A 196 -11.39 1.87 3.73
C GLU A 196 -11.35 3.29 3.19
N ASN A 197 -11.21 4.27 4.08
CA ASN A 197 -11.14 5.70 3.75
C ASN A 197 -9.84 6.08 2.99
N ASP A 198 -9.38 5.25 2.07
CA ASP A 198 -8.23 5.46 1.20
C ASP A 198 -8.72 5.79 -0.23
N PRO A 199 -9.53 6.86 -0.45
CA PRO A 199 -10.02 7.22 -1.79
C PRO A 199 -8.86 7.48 -2.76
N ILE A 200 -7.71 7.89 -2.21
CA ILE A 200 -6.47 8.10 -2.95
C ILE A 200 -6.03 6.84 -3.70
N ILE A 201 -6.18 5.64 -3.11
CA ILE A 201 -5.80 4.39 -3.78
C ILE A 201 -6.75 4.09 -4.92
N ALA A 202 -8.05 4.29 -4.70
CA ALA A 202 -9.05 4.15 -5.76
C ALA A 202 -8.76 5.12 -6.92
N ASP A 203 -8.41 6.37 -6.62
CA ASP A 203 -8.09 7.41 -7.61
C ASP A 203 -6.84 7.05 -8.42
N ILE A 204 -5.77 6.63 -7.74
CA ILE A 204 -4.54 6.16 -8.41
C ILE A 204 -4.88 5.00 -9.34
N LEU A 205 -5.54 3.96 -8.84
CA LEU A 205 -5.86 2.78 -9.66
C LEU A 205 -6.77 3.13 -10.86
N ALA A 206 -7.71 4.06 -10.70
CA ALA A 206 -8.57 4.56 -11.77
C ALA A 206 -7.78 5.25 -12.88
N GLU A 207 -6.80 6.10 -12.52
CA GLU A 207 -5.92 6.80 -13.47
C GLU A 207 -5.23 5.82 -14.43
N TYR A 208 -4.90 4.62 -13.93
CA TYR A 208 -4.26 3.56 -14.72
C TYR A 208 -5.22 2.51 -15.26
N GLY A 209 -6.52 2.83 -15.30
CA GLY A 209 -7.53 2.07 -16.04
C GLY A 209 -8.23 0.95 -15.27
N ASN A 210 -7.99 0.80 -13.98
CA ASN A 210 -8.74 -0.14 -13.13
C ASN A 210 -10.09 0.45 -12.77
N SER A 211 -11.17 -0.31 -12.93
CA SER A 211 -12.53 0.14 -12.63
C SER A 211 -12.80 0.21 -11.12
N THR A 212 -12.20 1.17 -10.43
CA THR A 212 -12.42 1.42 -9.00
C THR A 212 -13.65 2.28 -8.77
N VAL A 213 -14.36 2.01 -7.68
CA VAL A 213 -15.61 2.66 -7.32
C VAL A 213 -15.52 3.13 -5.86
N LYS A 214 -15.80 4.43 -5.67
CA LYS A 214 -15.88 5.08 -4.36
C LYS A 214 -17.35 5.13 -3.91
N VAL A 215 -17.67 4.51 -2.79
CA VAL A 215 -19.03 4.47 -2.21
C VAL A 215 -18.97 4.69 -0.70
N ASP A 216 -20.06 5.21 -0.14
CA ASP A 216 -20.18 5.38 1.31
C ASP A 216 -20.18 4.03 2.03
N LYS A 217 -19.58 4.00 3.22
CA LYS A 217 -19.52 2.81 4.09
C LYS A 217 -20.90 2.18 4.36
N THR A 218 -21.96 3.01 4.39
CA THR A 218 -23.34 2.55 4.57
C THR A 218 -23.81 1.63 3.45
N ILE A 219 -23.34 1.84 2.22
CA ILE A 219 -23.68 1.01 1.05
C ILE A 219 -22.97 -0.33 1.15
N LEU A 220 -21.69 -0.34 1.52
CA LEU A 220 -20.92 -1.57 1.71
C LEU A 220 -21.46 -2.42 2.87
N ASN A 221 -21.90 -1.79 3.95
CA ASN A 221 -22.59 -2.50 5.04
C ASN A 221 -23.87 -3.17 4.53
N ARG A 222 -24.66 -2.50 3.68
CA ARG A 222 -25.84 -3.10 3.04
C ARG A 222 -25.50 -4.25 2.10
N PHE A 223 -24.36 -4.21 1.41
CA PHE A 223 -23.86 -5.37 0.65
C PHE A 223 -23.56 -6.56 1.56
N LYS A 224 -22.90 -6.31 2.71
CA LYS A 224 -22.61 -7.35 3.71
C LYS A 224 -23.91 -7.95 4.28
N GLU A 225 -24.86 -7.11 4.68
CA GLU A 225 -26.17 -7.53 5.19
C GLU A 225 -26.96 -8.36 4.16
N GLY A 226 -26.96 -7.93 2.89
CA GLY A 226 -27.63 -8.64 1.80
C GLY A 226 -26.89 -9.86 1.28
N THR A 227 -25.72 -10.21 1.85
CA THR A 227 -24.82 -11.28 1.36
C THR A 227 -24.49 -11.11 -0.14
N ILE A 228 -24.31 -9.85 -0.56
CA ILE A 228 -24.01 -9.49 -1.94
C ILE A 228 -22.51 -9.71 -2.19
N LYS A 229 -22.18 -10.43 -3.26
CA LYS A 229 -20.78 -10.63 -3.67
C LYS A 229 -20.27 -9.39 -4.39
N TYR A 230 -19.22 -8.77 -3.87
CA TYR A 230 -18.50 -7.66 -4.52
C TYR A 230 -17.00 -7.84 -4.32
N LYS A 231 -16.18 -7.12 -5.09
CA LYS A 231 -14.72 -7.18 -5.01
C LYS A 231 -14.19 -5.95 -4.28
N PRO A 232 -13.67 -6.06 -3.05
CA PRO A 232 -13.00 -4.94 -2.40
C PRO A 232 -11.65 -4.66 -3.08
N ILE A 233 -11.18 -3.42 -3.01
CA ILE A 233 -9.76 -3.11 -3.27
C ILE A 233 -8.95 -3.80 -2.18
N SER A 234 -8.13 -4.78 -2.58
CA SER A 234 -7.29 -5.57 -1.68
C SER A 234 -5.82 -5.33 -1.97
N PRO A 235 -4.91 -5.61 -1.01
CA PRO A 235 -3.47 -5.52 -1.23
C PRO A 235 -3.01 -6.29 -2.47
N ALA A 236 -3.59 -7.46 -2.74
CA ALA A 236 -3.30 -8.27 -3.92
C ALA A 236 -3.70 -7.55 -5.23
N VAL A 237 -4.87 -6.90 -5.29
CA VAL A 237 -5.30 -6.15 -6.47
C VAL A 237 -4.38 -4.95 -6.74
N VAL A 238 -3.96 -4.25 -5.68
CA VAL A 238 -3.00 -3.15 -5.81
C VAL A 238 -1.66 -3.68 -6.31
N TYR A 239 -1.14 -4.75 -5.71
CA TYR A 239 0.09 -5.39 -6.16
C TYR A 239 0.05 -5.77 -7.65
N GLU A 240 -0.98 -6.50 -8.08
CA GLU A 240 -1.15 -6.91 -9.49
C GLU A 240 -1.19 -5.71 -10.44
N SER A 241 -1.83 -4.62 -10.03
CA SER A 241 -1.88 -3.38 -10.80
C SER A 241 -0.49 -2.74 -10.94
N LEU A 242 0.27 -2.68 -9.85
CA LEU A 242 1.63 -2.14 -9.83
C LEU A 242 2.61 -3.03 -10.62
N HIS A 243 2.44 -4.34 -10.55
CA HIS A 243 3.26 -5.31 -11.26
C HIS A 243 3.00 -5.27 -12.78
N THR A 244 1.73 -5.20 -13.17
CA THR A 244 1.33 -5.15 -14.59
C THR A 244 1.67 -3.81 -15.24
N ASN A 245 1.63 -2.71 -14.48
CA ASN A 245 1.85 -1.37 -15.00
C ASN A 245 2.96 -0.63 -14.22
N ASN A 246 4.20 -0.82 -14.65
CA ASN A 246 5.37 -0.15 -14.05
C ASN A 246 5.31 1.38 -14.15
N ASN A 247 4.49 1.96 -15.03
CA ASN A 247 4.37 3.41 -15.15
C ASN A 247 3.75 4.03 -13.89
N ILE A 248 2.89 3.31 -13.15
CA ILE A 248 2.28 3.80 -11.91
C ILE A 248 3.36 4.28 -10.95
N LEU A 249 4.38 3.46 -10.74
CA LEU A 249 5.49 3.76 -9.85
C LEU A 249 6.45 4.82 -10.40
N GLN A 250 6.28 5.31 -11.62
CA GLN A 250 7.12 6.37 -12.18
C GLN A 250 6.43 7.74 -12.09
N SER A 251 5.12 7.79 -12.32
CA SER A 251 4.32 9.02 -12.39
C SER A 251 3.73 9.45 -11.05
N VAL A 252 3.40 8.52 -10.15
CA VAL A 252 2.76 8.89 -8.88
C VAL A 252 3.76 9.58 -7.93
N SER A 253 3.25 10.57 -7.18
CA SER A 253 4.02 11.36 -6.22
C SER A 253 4.63 10.50 -5.11
N GLN A 254 5.71 10.99 -4.48
CA GLN A 254 6.38 10.27 -3.37
C GLN A 254 5.41 9.95 -2.23
N LYS A 255 4.53 10.88 -1.87
CA LYS A 255 3.48 10.68 -0.86
C LYS A 255 2.53 9.53 -1.24
N ASN A 256 2.10 9.50 -2.50
CA ASN A 256 1.19 8.45 -2.99
C ASN A 256 1.87 7.08 -3.05
N ARG A 257 3.17 7.02 -3.39
CA ARG A 257 3.95 5.77 -3.31
C ARG A 257 4.03 5.22 -1.89
N LEU A 258 4.20 6.07 -0.89
CA LEU A 258 4.19 5.64 0.52
C LEU A 258 2.81 5.12 0.94
N ILE A 259 1.72 5.73 0.46
CA ILE A 259 0.35 5.22 0.69
C ILE A 259 0.17 3.83 0.05
N LEU A 260 0.62 3.64 -1.19
CA LEU A 260 0.58 2.35 -1.88
C LEU A 260 1.41 1.29 -1.16
N LEU A 261 2.64 1.64 -0.73
CA LEU A 261 3.51 0.78 0.06
C LEU A 261 2.78 0.32 1.33
N LYS A 262 2.28 1.27 2.11
CA LYS A 262 1.57 1.00 3.36
C LYS A 262 0.37 0.08 3.16
N PHE A 263 -0.39 0.28 2.09
CA PHE A 263 -1.54 -0.55 1.78
C PHE A 263 -1.15 -1.98 1.39
N VAL A 264 -0.17 -2.13 0.50
CA VAL A 264 0.26 -3.46 0.02
C VAL A 264 0.88 -4.29 1.15
N LEU A 265 1.57 -3.64 2.10
CA LEU A 265 2.20 -4.30 3.24
C LEU A 265 1.23 -4.83 4.30
N ARG A 266 -0.07 -4.52 4.20
CA ARG A 266 -1.09 -5.09 5.12
C ARG A 266 -1.28 -6.60 4.95
N ASP A 267 -0.93 -7.16 3.79
CA ASP A 267 -0.98 -8.60 3.55
C ASP A 267 0.42 -9.22 3.55
N GLU A 268 0.78 -9.85 4.66
CA GLU A 268 2.09 -10.49 4.83
C GLU A 268 2.37 -11.58 3.81
N LYS A 269 1.34 -12.19 3.21
CA LYS A 269 1.49 -13.24 2.19
C LYS A 269 2.13 -12.70 0.91
N LEU A 270 2.01 -11.39 0.66
CA LEU A 270 2.55 -10.74 -0.53
C LEU A 270 4.04 -10.42 -0.42
N TYR A 271 4.67 -10.50 0.76
CA TYR A 271 6.06 -10.07 0.95
C TYR A 271 7.04 -10.67 -0.05
N SER A 272 6.87 -11.96 -0.38
CA SER A 272 7.71 -12.66 -1.36
C SER A 272 7.49 -12.17 -2.80
N GLN A 273 6.29 -11.69 -3.12
CA GLN A 273 5.93 -11.20 -4.44
C GLN A 273 6.43 -9.76 -4.67
N LEU A 274 6.70 -9.01 -3.59
CA LEU A 274 7.22 -7.64 -3.68
C LEU A 274 8.61 -7.56 -4.29
N ILE A 275 9.37 -8.66 -4.33
CA ILE A 275 10.73 -8.68 -4.87
C ILE A 275 10.76 -8.13 -6.29
N GLY A 276 11.66 -7.17 -6.53
CA GLY A 276 11.81 -6.45 -7.79
C GLY A 276 10.95 -5.20 -7.93
N LEU A 277 9.93 -5.00 -7.07
CA LEU A 277 9.05 -3.84 -7.11
C LEU A 277 9.72 -2.60 -6.51
N GLN A 278 9.66 -1.47 -7.22
CA GLN A 278 10.36 -0.23 -6.86
C GLN A 278 9.57 0.62 -5.85
N LEU A 279 9.43 0.11 -4.64
CA LEU A 279 8.64 0.71 -3.56
C LEU A 279 9.41 0.92 -2.25
N VAL A 280 10.71 0.60 -2.20
CA VAL A 280 11.53 0.81 -1.00
C VAL A 280 11.87 2.29 -0.88
N PRO A 281 11.40 3.03 0.14
CA PRO A 281 11.63 4.46 0.23
C PRO A 281 13.02 4.76 0.81
N LEU A 282 13.81 5.58 0.13
CA LEU A 282 15.22 5.83 0.45
C LEU A 282 15.47 7.27 0.91
N LYS A 283 16.56 7.50 1.64
CA LYS A 283 16.90 8.84 2.17
C LYS A 283 17.26 9.87 1.12
N ASP A 284 17.65 9.45 -0.08
CA ASP A 284 17.90 10.33 -1.22
C ASP A 284 16.60 10.77 -1.93
N CYS A 285 15.46 10.50 -1.30
CA CYS A 285 14.12 10.73 -1.83
C CYS A 285 13.79 9.89 -3.08
N SER A 286 14.61 8.88 -3.39
CA SER A 286 14.34 7.90 -4.44
C SER A 286 13.62 6.66 -3.89
N PHE A 287 13.24 5.76 -4.79
CA PHE A 287 12.66 4.47 -4.45
C PHE A 287 13.53 3.34 -4.98
N GLY A 288 13.97 2.45 -4.10
CA GLY A 288 14.69 1.22 -4.39
C GLY A 288 13.76 0.05 -4.70
N LYS A 289 14.34 -1.05 -5.20
CA LYS A 289 13.62 -2.29 -5.52
C LYS A 289 13.80 -3.32 -4.41
N PHE A 290 12.71 -3.91 -3.92
CA PHE A 290 12.79 -4.98 -2.93
C PHE A 290 13.67 -6.13 -3.40
N GLY A 291 14.53 -6.65 -2.51
CA GLY A 291 15.42 -7.78 -2.79
C GLY A 291 16.58 -7.52 -3.76
N GLN A 292 16.64 -6.36 -4.44
CA GLN A 292 17.73 -6.07 -5.40
C GLN A 292 19.10 -5.97 -4.70
N ARG A 293 19.12 -5.36 -3.51
CA ARG A 293 20.30 -5.19 -2.66
C ARG A 293 19.86 -5.13 -1.20
N THR A 294 20.82 -5.10 -0.29
CA THR A 294 20.53 -4.90 1.13
C THR A 294 20.33 -3.41 1.42
N TYR A 295 19.18 -3.04 1.96
CA TYR A 295 18.91 -1.68 2.44
C TYR A 295 18.92 -1.65 3.96
N TYR A 296 19.38 -0.53 4.52
CA TYR A 296 19.61 -0.41 5.96
C TYR A 296 18.69 0.60 6.62
N MET A 297 18.10 0.20 7.75
CA MET A 297 17.43 1.09 8.70
C MET A 297 18.46 1.58 9.72
N GLU A 298 18.55 2.90 9.91
CA GLU A 298 19.69 3.49 10.61
C GLU A 298 19.36 4.85 11.26
N ASN A 299 20.07 5.19 12.33
CA ASN A 299 20.03 6.50 12.96
C ASN A 299 20.83 7.53 12.14
N LYS A 300 20.34 8.77 12.02
CA LYS A 300 20.93 9.86 11.20
C LYS A 300 22.45 10.05 11.29
N LYS A 301 23.09 9.69 12.41
CA LYS A 301 24.53 9.88 12.65
C LYS A 301 25.44 8.92 11.91
N ASP A 302 24.90 7.80 11.45
CA ASP A 302 25.69 6.68 10.96
C ASP A 302 25.85 6.74 9.42
N GLN A 303 24.91 7.37 8.72
CA GLN A 303 24.96 7.63 7.27
C GLN A 303 26.20 8.42 6.84
N ASP A 304 26.60 9.43 7.64
CA ASP A 304 27.76 10.27 7.35
C ASP A 304 29.07 9.45 7.31
N LEU A 305 29.05 8.21 7.82
CA LEU A 305 30.17 7.28 7.74
C LEU A 305 30.30 6.60 6.37
N PHE A 306 29.32 6.69 5.47
CA PHE A 306 29.36 5.98 4.18
C PHE A 306 29.03 6.92 3.01
N PRO A 307 29.92 7.92 2.74
CA PRO A 307 29.66 8.93 1.72
C PRO A 307 29.62 8.37 0.29
N LYS A 308 30.41 7.34 -0.06
CA LYS A 308 30.40 6.74 -1.41
C LYS A 308 29.18 5.86 -1.63
N SER A 309 28.79 5.09 -0.61
CA SER A 309 27.58 4.29 -0.61
C SER A 309 26.33 5.18 -0.71
N GLY A 310 26.39 6.30 0.02
CA GLY A 310 25.45 7.41 -0.08
C GLY A 310 24.05 7.14 0.50
N PRO A 311 23.17 8.15 0.47
CA PRO A 311 21.82 8.07 1.04
C PRO A 311 20.92 7.00 0.38
N SER A 312 21.24 6.54 -0.83
CA SER A 312 20.48 5.52 -1.57
C SER A 312 20.52 4.12 -0.94
N ARG A 313 21.42 3.87 0.03
CA ARG A 313 21.51 2.59 0.76
C ARG A 313 20.63 2.55 2.01
N PHE A 314 20.09 3.69 2.42
CA PHE A 314 19.39 3.85 3.70
C PHE A 314 17.90 4.12 3.50
N ILE A 315 17.08 3.49 4.32
CA ILE A 315 15.63 3.73 4.36
C ILE A 315 15.35 5.13 4.92
N CYS A 316 14.39 5.83 4.34
CA CYS A 316 13.98 7.15 4.85
C CYS A 316 13.29 7.07 6.22
N ASP A 317 13.02 8.22 6.84
CA ASP A 317 12.24 8.27 8.07
C ASP A 317 10.79 7.82 7.76
N LEU A 318 10.31 6.73 8.38
CA LEU A 318 8.97 6.15 8.18
C LEU A 318 8.06 6.39 9.39
N ASP A 319 6.75 6.18 9.19
CA ASP A 319 5.78 6.19 10.28
C ASP A 319 5.88 4.92 11.17
N ASP A 320 5.25 4.95 12.35
CA ASP A 320 5.33 3.85 13.32
C ASP A 320 4.82 2.51 12.78
N GLU A 321 3.85 2.54 11.86
CA GLU A 321 3.27 1.33 11.28
C GLU A 321 4.23 0.66 10.30
N LEU A 322 4.79 1.43 9.38
CA LEU A 322 5.80 0.95 8.43
C LEU A 322 7.09 0.53 9.14
N ASN A 323 7.53 1.27 10.16
CA ASN A 323 8.68 0.89 10.97
C ASN A 323 8.47 -0.50 11.60
N ARG A 324 7.31 -0.78 12.19
CA ARG A 324 7.01 -2.11 12.77
C ARG A 324 7.10 -3.23 11.74
N VAL A 325 6.59 -3.00 10.52
CA VAL A 325 6.68 -3.99 9.43
C VAL A 325 8.13 -4.23 9.02
N PHE A 326 8.89 -3.15 8.80
CA PHE A 326 10.28 -3.22 8.34
C PHE A 326 11.21 -3.86 9.37
N GLU A 327 10.91 -3.67 10.66
CA GLU A 327 11.63 -4.30 11.77
C GLU A 327 11.27 -5.77 12.00
N SER A 328 10.20 -6.28 11.38
CA SER A 328 9.82 -7.69 11.56
C SER A 328 10.83 -8.64 10.91
N ASP A 329 11.21 -9.68 11.65
CA ASP A 329 12.17 -10.69 11.18
C ASP A 329 11.71 -11.36 9.87
N ASN A 330 10.41 -11.60 9.74
CA ASN A 330 9.83 -12.22 8.54
C ASN A 330 10.03 -11.32 7.31
N PHE A 331 9.65 -10.05 7.41
CA PHE A 331 9.81 -9.09 6.32
C PHE A 331 11.28 -8.86 5.96
N SER A 332 12.14 -8.70 6.97
CA SER A 332 13.58 -8.48 6.78
C SER A 332 14.25 -9.63 6.03
N ARG A 333 13.92 -10.88 6.38
CA ARG A 333 14.47 -12.08 5.73
C ARG A 333 14.06 -12.18 4.26
N ILE A 334 12.83 -11.80 3.92
CA ILE A 334 12.31 -11.90 2.57
C ILE A 334 12.81 -10.74 1.70
N THR A 335 12.73 -9.51 2.18
CA THR A 335 12.98 -8.29 1.38
C THR A 335 14.42 -7.81 1.37
N ASN A 336 15.26 -8.38 2.25
CA ASN A 336 16.65 -7.99 2.48
C ASN A 336 16.81 -6.55 3.02
N ILE A 337 15.80 -6.04 3.72
CA ILE A 337 15.87 -4.78 4.47
C ILE A 337 16.23 -5.09 5.92
N LYS A 338 17.29 -4.49 6.47
CA LYS A 338 17.86 -4.87 7.78
C LYS A 338 18.18 -3.65 8.65
N LYS A 339 18.16 -3.83 9.98
CA LYS A 339 18.82 -2.86 10.88
C LYS A 339 20.31 -2.87 10.60
N LEU A 340 20.95 -1.70 10.59
CA LEU A 340 22.40 -1.62 10.41
C LEU A 340 23.11 -2.27 11.61
N GLY A 341 23.74 -3.42 11.36
CA GLY A 341 24.60 -4.11 12.31
C GLY A 341 26.00 -4.36 11.73
N PRO A 342 26.87 -5.11 12.43
CA PRO A 342 28.26 -5.32 12.01
C PRO A 342 28.42 -5.88 10.59
N ALA A 343 27.54 -6.81 10.19
CA ALA A 343 27.56 -7.35 8.83
C ALA A 343 27.16 -6.32 7.77
N GLY A 344 26.27 -5.39 8.10
CA GLY A 344 25.86 -4.31 7.20
C GLY A 344 26.92 -3.23 7.06
N VAL A 345 27.61 -2.90 8.16
CA VAL A 345 28.79 -2.01 8.12
C VAL A 345 29.84 -2.57 7.15
N LEU A 346 30.08 -3.88 7.16
CA LEU A 346 31.03 -4.52 6.23
C LEU A 346 30.59 -4.50 4.78
N ASP A 347 29.29 -4.66 4.53
CA ASP A 347 28.71 -4.56 3.19
C ASP A 347 28.90 -3.15 2.62
N LEU A 348 28.62 -2.11 3.42
CA LEU A 348 28.82 -0.72 3.01
C LEU A 348 30.30 -0.35 2.88
N LEU A 349 31.15 -0.84 3.79
CA LEU A 349 32.60 -0.61 3.75
C LEU A 349 33.25 -1.08 2.45
N ALA A 350 32.69 -2.12 1.81
CA ALA A 350 33.17 -2.63 0.54
C ALA A 350 33.12 -1.58 -0.60
N GLU A 351 32.20 -0.62 -0.51
CA GLU A 351 32.06 0.49 -1.47
C GLU A 351 32.96 1.69 -1.06
N GLU A 352 33.26 1.84 0.23
CA GLU A 352 34.07 2.94 0.75
C GLU A 352 35.58 2.74 0.54
N LEU A 353 36.08 1.53 0.80
CA LEU A 353 37.52 1.22 0.78
C LEU A 353 37.85 0.11 -0.22
N PRO A 354 38.85 0.30 -1.10
CA PRO A 354 39.31 -0.77 -1.96
C PRO A 354 40.00 -1.85 -1.15
N LYS A 355 39.91 -3.08 -1.66
CA LYS A 355 40.59 -4.26 -1.11
C LYS A 355 42.07 -4.24 -1.51
N GLU A 356 42.81 -3.28 -0.99
CA GLU A 356 44.26 -3.14 -1.17
C GLU A 356 45.03 -3.47 0.11
N GLN A 357 46.32 -3.78 -0.03
CA GLN A 357 47.18 -4.13 1.10
C GLN A 357 47.51 -2.91 1.98
N GLU A 358 47.75 -1.76 1.35
CA GLU A 358 48.06 -0.49 2.01
C GLU A 358 47.41 0.65 1.23
N ILE A 359 46.86 1.64 1.94
CA ILE A 359 46.34 2.88 1.35
C ILE A 359 46.95 4.07 2.08
N CYS A 360 47.64 4.92 1.33
CA CYS A 360 48.18 6.19 1.82
C CYS A 360 47.06 7.24 1.82
N LEU A 361 46.43 7.45 2.97
CA LEU A 361 45.38 8.45 3.14
C LEU A 361 45.91 9.70 3.83
N ASN A 362 45.44 10.88 3.41
CA ASN A 362 45.72 12.11 4.12
C ASN A 362 44.75 12.25 5.30
N LEU A 363 45.00 11.47 6.36
CA LEU A 363 44.10 11.30 7.51
C LEU A 363 43.97 12.56 8.40
N SER A 364 44.68 13.63 8.09
CA SER A 364 44.61 14.96 8.73
C SER A 364 43.65 15.93 8.02
N SER A 365 43.04 15.51 6.91
CA SER A 365 42.08 16.32 6.15
C SER A 365 40.67 16.25 6.77
N GLN A 366 39.83 17.25 6.47
CA GLN A 366 38.40 17.21 6.83
C GLN A 366 37.62 16.17 5.99
N ASP A 367 38.23 15.67 4.91
CA ASP A 367 37.60 14.73 3.98
C ASP A 367 37.66 13.28 4.52
N ILE A 368 36.58 12.53 4.31
CA ILE A 368 36.49 11.11 4.68
C ILE A 368 37.21 10.27 3.60
N PRO A 369 37.99 9.25 3.96
CA PRO A 369 38.22 8.72 5.32
C PRO A 369 39.29 9.45 6.15
N ASN A 370 38.97 9.75 7.41
CA ASN A 370 39.88 10.34 8.42
C ASN A 370 39.92 9.49 9.72
N LEU A 371 40.72 9.88 10.73
CA LEU A 371 40.85 9.11 11.98
C LEU A 371 39.54 9.01 12.78
N GLU A 372 38.77 10.10 12.85
CA GLU A 372 37.49 10.11 13.60
C GLU A 372 36.45 9.19 12.93
N TRP A 373 36.41 9.18 11.60
CA TRP A 373 35.60 8.26 10.83
C TRP A 373 35.96 6.81 11.12
N LEU A 374 37.25 6.49 11.13
CA LEU A 374 37.73 5.14 11.38
C LEU A 374 37.36 4.67 12.79
N ASP A 375 37.56 5.51 13.80
CA ASP A 375 37.20 5.18 15.18
C ASP A 375 35.70 4.85 15.29
N LYS A 376 34.83 5.64 14.66
CA LYS A 376 33.38 5.38 14.61
C LYS A 376 33.02 4.08 13.88
N ILE A 377 33.70 3.75 12.78
CA ILE A 377 33.51 2.47 12.08
C ILE A 377 33.92 1.30 12.98
N LEU A 378 35.08 1.38 13.64
CA LEU A 378 35.59 0.32 14.51
C LEU A 378 34.73 0.12 15.77
N GLU A 379 34.12 1.18 16.29
CA GLU A 379 33.17 1.11 17.43
C GLU A 379 31.88 0.34 17.10
N LYS A 380 31.43 0.38 15.84
CA LYS A 380 30.23 -0.31 15.36
C LYS A 380 30.46 -1.80 15.05
N MET A 381 31.71 -2.25 15.03
CA MET A 381 32.06 -3.63 14.73
C MET A 381 31.97 -4.53 15.98
N GLU A 382 31.54 -5.77 15.78
CA GLU A 382 31.60 -6.83 16.80
C GLU A 382 32.78 -7.78 16.53
N TRP A 383 33.81 -7.64 17.35
CA TRP A 383 35.08 -8.37 17.21
C TRP A 383 35.02 -9.75 17.88
N GLY A 384 35.33 -10.80 17.11
CA GLY A 384 35.27 -12.20 17.57
C GLY A 384 34.21 -13.05 16.85
N SER A 385 33.55 -12.49 15.83
CA SER A 385 32.60 -13.20 14.98
C SER A 385 33.29 -13.78 13.72
N ARG A 386 32.56 -14.61 12.95
CA ARG A 386 33.00 -15.09 11.63
C ARG A 386 33.27 -13.97 10.61
N LEU A 387 32.90 -12.73 10.93
CA LEU A 387 33.13 -11.55 10.08
C LEU A 387 34.58 -11.06 10.12
N ASN A 388 35.36 -11.48 11.13
CA ASN A 388 36.77 -11.12 11.31
C ASN A 388 37.67 -11.47 10.10
N ASP A 389 37.39 -12.59 9.43
CA ASP A 389 38.17 -13.01 8.26
C ASP A 389 37.95 -12.05 7.09
N LYS A 390 36.69 -11.64 6.86
CA LYS A 390 36.34 -10.63 5.84
C LYS A 390 36.90 -9.24 6.17
N LEU A 391 36.96 -8.89 7.45
CA LEU A 391 37.55 -7.64 7.93
C LEU A 391 39.05 -7.53 7.62
N SER A 392 39.77 -8.65 7.65
CA SER A 392 41.21 -8.69 7.35
C SER A 392 41.52 -8.37 5.88
N GLU A 393 40.51 -8.41 5.00
CA GLU A 393 40.63 -8.01 3.59
C GLU A 393 40.64 -6.48 3.40
N TYR A 394 40.36 -5.70 4.43
CA TYR A 394 40.32 -4.24 4.32
C TYR A 394 41.48 -3.59 5.07
N PRO A 395 42.13 -2.58 4.48
CA PRO A 395 43.14 -1.77 5.15
C PRO A 395 42.42 -0.81 6.11
N LEU A 396 42.17 -1.27 7.33
CA LEU A 396 41.46 -0.51 8.37
C LEU A 396 42.38 0.01 9.48
N PHE A 397 43.69 -0.30 9.43
CA PHE A 397 44.57 -0.06 10.56
C PHE A 397 45.56 1.06 10.26
N PRO A 398 45.50 2.20 10.98
CA PRO A 398 46.37 3.33 10.75
C PRO A 398 47.76 3.02 11.28
N VAL A 399 48.72 3.10 10.38
CA VAL A 399 50.15 2.95 10.63
C VAL A 399 50.81 4.31 10.44
N LYS A 400 51.55 4.77 11.46
CA LYS A 400 52.29 6.04 11.39
C LYS A 400 53.55 5.85 10.55
N ILE A 401 53.75 6.69 9.54
CA ILE A 401 55.04 6.83 8.84
C ILE A 401 55.84 7.90 9.56
N LEU A 402 56.93 7.53 10.24
CA LEU A 402 57.71 8.50 11.02
C LEU A 402 58.54 9.42 10.13
N SER A 403 58.95 8.93 8.96
CA SER A 403 59.73 9.70 7.99
C SER A 403 58.98 10.86 7.32
N THR A 404 57.64 10.83 7.28
CA THR A 404 56.82 11.85 6.59
C THR A 404 55.71 12.44 7.44
N GLY A 405 55.49 11.92 8.65
CA GLY A 405 54.36 12.31 9.51
C GLY A 405 52.98 11.87 9.00
N LYS A 406 52.91 11.24 7.83
CA LYS A 406 51.67 10.73 7.22
C LYS A 406 51.24 9.42 7.89
N VAL A 407 49.94 9.13 7.85
CA VAL A 407 49.37 7.89 8.36
C VAL A 407 48.82 7.11 7.17
N LYS A 408 49.08 5.81 7.11
CA LYS A 408 48.59 4.92 6.06
C LYS A 408 47.73 3.82 6.66
N LEU A 409 46.65 3.43 6.02
CA LEU A 409 45.85 2.29 6.46
C LEU A 409 46.44 1.01 5.88
N VAL A 410 46.59 -0.01 6.70
CA VAL A 410 47.23 -1.28 6.34
C VAL A 410 46.31 -2.44 6.72
N ARG A 411 46.32 -3.50 5.91
CA ARG A 411 45.67 -4.76 6.27
C ARG A 411 46.42 -5.43 7.42
N ILE A 412 45.66 -5.94 8.37
CA ILE A 412 46.24 -6.77 9.43
C ILE A 412 46.57 -8.16 8.93
N ASN A 413 47.81 -8.58 9.17
CA ASN A 413 48.29 -9.92 8.85
C ASN A 413 48.78 -10.59 10.15
N PRO A 414 48.27 -11.78 10.51
CA PRO A 414 48.76 -12.51 11.69
C PRO A 414 50.27 -12.85 11.61
N SER A 415 50.83 -12.99 10.40
CA SER A 415 52.27 -13.21 10.20
C SER A 415 53.13 -11.96 10.40
N ASN A 416 52.53 -10.76 10.41
CA ASN A 416 53.22 -9.49 10.65
C ASN A 416 52.32 -8.53 11.47
N PRO A 417 52.20 -8.75 12.79
CA PRO A 417 51.33 -7.95 13.64
C PRO A 417 51.82 -6.51 13.80
N LEU A 418 50.87 -5.60 14.07
CA LEU A 418 51.14 -4.19 14.32
C LEU A 418 51.53 -3.98 15.79
N LEU A 419 52.54 -3.15 16.05
CA LEU A 419 52.90 -2.74 17.41
C LEU A 419 52.15 -1.45 17.79
N VAL A 420 51.59 -1.39 18.99
CA VAL A 420 51.02 -0.15 19.52
C VAL A 420 52.14 0.88 19.70
N TYR A 421 51.95 2.11 19.25
CA TYR A 421 52.97 3.16 19.38
C TYR A 421 53.29 3.44 20.86
N PRO A 422 54.57 3.46 21.27
CA PRO A 422 54.94 3.70 22.67
C PRO A 422 54.51 5.08 23.16
N GLU A 423 54.10 5.18 24.43
CA GLU A 423 53.79 6.47 25.08
C GLU A 423 55.04 7.35 25.21
N ASN A 424 56.21 6.75 25.46
CA ASN A 424 57.52 7.39 25.48
C ASN A 424 58.45 6.70 24.46
N PRO A 425 58.42 7.11 23.18
CA PRO A 425 59.20 6.45 22.13
C PRO A 425 60.69 6.82 22.20
N ASP A 426 61.57 5.83 22.08
CA ASP A 426 62.94 6.06 21.61
C ASP A 426 62.86 6.24 20.08
N GLU A 427 62.99 7.49 19.63
CA GLU A 427 62.80 7.84 18.21
C GLU A 427 63.77 7.11 17.28
N ILE A 428 65.00 6.84 17.72
CA ILE A 428 66.03 6.18 16.92
C ILE A 428 65.66 4.70 16.75
N LEU A 429 65.27 4.04 17.84
CA LEU A 429 64.88 2.64 17.84
C LEU A 429 63.61 2.43 16.99
N VAL A 430 62.58 3.24 17.21
CA VAL A 430 61.31 3.12 16.48
C VAL A 430 61.53 3.39 14.98
N HIS A 431 62.35 4.38 14.61
CA HIS A 431 62.68 4.65 13.21
C HIS A 431 63.51 3.52 12.56
N THR A 432 64.38 2.87 13.32
CA THR A 432 65.14 1.70 12.84
C THR A 432 64.21 0.51 12.60
N LEU A 433 63.29 0.24 13.51
CA LEU A 433 62.30 -0.84 13.36
C LEU A 433 61.35 -0.58 12.17
N GLU A 434 60.97 0.68 11.95
CA GLU A 434 60.18 1.06 10.79
C GLU A 434 60.92 0.76 9.47
N LYS A 435 62.23 1.07 9.39
CA LYS A 435 63.08 0.72 8.23
C LYS A 435 63.19 -0.79 8.01
N MET A 436 63.07 -1.58 9.07
CA MET A 436 63.01 -3.05 9.01
C MET A 436 61.62 -3.58 8.60
N GLY A 437 60.66 -2.69 8.32
CA GLY A 437 59.31 -3.05 7.87
C GLY A 437 58.33 -3.40 9.00
N ILE A 438 58.64 -3.01 10.23
CA ILE A 438 57.73 -3.13 11.39
C ILE A 438 56.81 -1.92 11.43
N CYS A 439 55.51 -2.16 11.56
CA CYS A 439 54.50 -1.12 11.49
C CYS A 439 53.93 -0.80 12.87
N PHE A 440 53.82 0.51 13.17
CA PHE A 440 53.27 1.00 14.43
C PHE A 440 51.89 1.62 14.26
N THR A 441 50.94 1.27 15.13
CA THR A 441 49.58 1.82 15.14
C THR A 441 49.30 2.66 16.38
N LYS A 442 48.47 3.71 16.23
CA LYS A 442 47.97 4.52 17.35
C LYS A 442 46.63 4.02 17.91
N ILE A 443 46.03 2.98 17.33
CA ILE A 443 44.77 2.43 17.84
C ILE A 443 44.99 1.98 19.29
N LYS A 444 44.23 2.57 20.22
CA LYS A 444 44.16 2.09 21.60
C LYS A 444 43.20 0.91 21.63
N LEU A 445 43.70 -0.27 22.01
CA LEU A 445 42.88 -1.43 22.27
C LEU A 445 41.93 -1.11 23.44
N ASN A 446 40.64 -0.96 23.17
CA ASN A 446 39.62 -0.81 24.21
C ASN A 446 39.30 -2.17 24.87
N ASN A 447 38.55 -2.17 25.98
CA ASN A 447 38.21 -3.39 26.72
C ASN A 447 37.40 -4.44 25.93
N LYS A 448 36.72 -4.07 24.84
CA LYS A 448 36.04 -5.01 23.94
C LYS A 448 37.05 -5.73 23.04
N ASN A 449 38.05 -5.00 22.53
CA ASN A 449 39.06 -5.51 21.60
C ASN A 449 40.11 -6.38 22.31
N THR A 450 40.47 -6.06 23.56
CA THR A 450 41.49 -6.82 24.33
C THR A 450 41.10 -8.26 24.65
N LYS A 451 39.80 -8.60 24.65
CA LYS A 451 39.30 -9.97 24.85
C LYS A 451 39.22 -10.78 23.56
N SER A 452 39.36 -10.14 22.40
CA SER A 452 39.24 -10.80 21.11
C SER A 452 40.58 -11.41 20.69
N GLU A 453 40.60 -12.74 20.52
CA GLU A 453 41.78 -13.46 20.02
C GLU A 453 42.25 -12.93 18.64
N PHE A 454 41.32 -12.37 17.86
CA PHE A 454 41.62 -11.73 16.60
C PHE A 454 42.55 -10.52 16.74
N TRP A 455 42.28 -9.65 17.73
CA TRP A 455 43.07 -8.46 18.01
C TRP A 455 44.39 -8.80 18.69
N THR A 456 44.38 -9.68 19.71
CA THR A 456 45.60 -9.98 20.49
C THR A 456 46.70 -10.64 19.66
N LYS A 457 46.34 -11.37 18.59
CA LYS A 457 47.29 -11.95 17.65
C LYS A 457 47.83 -10.96 16.60
N ARG A 458 47.14 -9.84 16.36
CA ARG A 458 47.40 -8.93 15.22
C ARG A 458 47.81 -7.52 15.62
N VAL A 459 47.49 -7.10 16.84
CA VAL A 459 47.93 -5.83 17.42
C VAL A 459 48.50 -6.14 18.80
N ILE A 460 49.81 -5.92 18.95
CA ILE A 460 50.57 -6.31 20.14
C ILE A 460 51.04 -5.05 20.86
N LYS A 461 51.04 -5.11 22.19
CA LYS A 461 51.57 -4.03 23.02
C LYS A 461 53.07 -3.85 22.74
N TRP A 462 53.52 -2.60 22.74
CA TRP A 462 54.94 -2.31 22.70
C TRP A 462 55.66 -2.79 23.96
N ASP A 463 56.64 -3.66 23.75
CA ASP A 463 57.76 -3.95 24.66
C ASP A 463 58.93 -4.52 23.84
N TYR A 464 60.11 -4.62 24.45
CA TYR A 464 61.32 -5.09 23.78
C TYR A 464 61.19 -6.54 23.27
N THR A 465 60.44 -7.39 23.97
CA THR A 465 60.23 -8.79 23.61
C THR A 465 59.39 -8.90 22.34
N ASN A 466 58.25 -8.19 22.29
CA ASN A 466 57.35 -8.17 21.14
C ASN A 466 57.99 -7.48 19.92
N ALA A 467 58.82 -6.47 20.14
CA ALA A 467 59.61 -5.85 19.07
C ALA A 467 60.60 -6.87 18.46
N PHE A 468 61.34 -7.59 19.30
CA PHE A 468 62.26 -8.63 18.84
C PHE A 468 61.55 -9.79 18.11
N GLU A 469 60.42 -10.26 18.65
CA GLU A 469 59.61 -11.28 17.97
C GLU A 469 59.05 -10.80 16.62
N SER A 470 58.68 -9.53 16.51
CA SER A 470 58.21 -8.94 15.25
C SER A 470 59.33 -8.89 14.20
N ILE A 471 60.57 -8.56 14.60
CA ILE A 471 61.75 -8.65 13.71
C ILE A 471 61.95 -10.09 13.22
N LYS A 472 61.90 -11.06 14.13
CA LYS A 472 62.10 -12.47 13.81
C LYS A 472 61.06 -12.98 12.81
N ARG A 473 59.78 -12.72 13.06
CA ARG A 473 58.68 -13.07 12.14
C ARG A 473 58.85 -12.41 10.77
N LYS A 474 59.32 -11.16 10.72
CA LYS A 474 59.55 -10.45 9.47
C LYS A 474 60.70 -11.06 8.66
N GLN A 475 61.81 -11.39 9.32
CA GLN A 475 62.94 -12.10 8.68
C GLN A 475 62.53 -13.48 8.16
N GLU A 476 61.76 -14.24 8.94
CA GLU A 476 61.20 -15.53 8.51
C GLU A 476 60.27 -15.37 7.30
N SER A 477 59.42 -14.34 7.26
CA SER A 477 58.53 -14.07 6.13
C SER A 477 59.25 -13.65 4.85
N GLN A 478 60.41 -13.00 4.95
CA GLN A 478 61.23 -12.59 3.81
C GLN A 478 62.10 -13.73 3.25
N ASN A 479 62.47 -14.70 4.10
CA ASN A 479 63.25 -15.87 3.73
C ASN A 479 62.43 -17.02 3.11
N ILE A 480 61.10 -16.91 3.02
CA ILE A 480 60.21 -17.92 2.42
C ILE A 480 59.97 -17.68 0.91
N THR A 481 60.57 -16.65 0.31
CA THR A 481 60.63 -16.48 -1.15
C THR A 481 61.97 -16.98 -1.69
N MET A 482 62.11 -18.30 -1.85
CA MET A 482 63.01 -18.92 -2.83
C MET A 482 62.28 -20.04 -3.55
#